data_AF-A0A380P8P8-F1
#
_entry.id   AF-A0A380P8P8-F1
#
_cell.length_a   1.000
_cell.length_b   1.000
_cell.length_c   1.000
_cell.angle_alpha   90.00
_cell.angle_beta   90.00
_cell.angle_gamma   90.00
#
_symmetry.space_group_name_H-M   'P 1'
#
loop_
_entity.id
_entity.type
_entity.pdbx_description
1 polymer ?
#
loop_
_entity_poly.entity_id
_entity_poly.type
_entity_poly.pdbx_seq_one_letter_code
_entity_poly.pdbx_strand_id
1 'polypeptide(L)'
;MDIDQVSFPQAVAKVAPLAGIDIDDKYLNNESAQPVDERTQALRELYQDATKLYHHLLVNTQAGETALNYLHERGLDDATIDAFMLGYAPGNDFYSIIFKIRK
;
A
#
# COMPACT_ATOMS: atom_id res chain seq x y z
N MET A 1 18.00 -17.28 -4.81
CA MET A 1 17.74 -16.54 -6.05
C MET A 1 18.07 -15.09 -5.73
N ASP A 2 19.25 -14.65 -6.15
CA ASP A 2 19.66 -13.26 -5.97
C ASP A 2 18.87 -12.41 -6.96
N ILE A 3 17.97 -11.59 -6.43
CA ILE A 3 17.27 -10.57 -7.23
C ILE A 3 18.24 -9.41 -7.31
N ASP A 4 18.84 -9.21 -8.48
CA ASP A 4 19.53 -7.97 -8.79
C ASP A 4 18.55 -6.82 -8.49
N GLN A 5 18.92 -5.89 -7.61
CA GLN A 5 18.08 -4.73 -7.23
C GLN A 5 17.98 -3.71 -8.38
N VAL A 6 17.71 -4.18 -9.59
CA VAL A 6 17.59 -3.39 -10.81
C VAL A 6 16.12 -3.07 -11.06
N SER A 7 15.85 -1.90 -11.65
CA SER A 7 14.47 -1.54 -12.00
C SER A 7 13.91 -2.49 -13.07
N PHE A 8 12.58 -2.58 -13.18
CA PHE A 8 11.95 -3.44 -14.18
C PHE A 8 12.48 -3.20 -15.61
N PRO A 9 12.62 -1.96 -16.11
CA PRO A 9 13.24 -1.72 -17.43
C PRO A 9 14.68 -2.23 -17.53
N GLN A 10 15.48 -2.09 -16.47
CA GLN A 10 16.85 -2.61 -16.42
C GLN A 10 16.90 -4.15 -16.40
N ALA A 11 15.95 -4.80 -15.71
CA ALA A 11 15.82 -6.25 -15.72
C ALA A 11 15.46 -6.76 -17.13
N VAL A 12 14.52 -6.09 -17.81
CA VAL A 12 14.14 -6.40 -19.19
C VAL A 12 15.33 -6.20 -20.14
N ALA A 13 16.07 -5.11 -19.99
CA ALA A 13 17.29 -4.83 -20.74
C ALA A 13 18.36 -5.91 -20.60
N LYS A 14 18.49 -6.47 -19.39
CA LYS A 14 19.46 -7.54 -19.11
C LYS A 14 19.11 -8.85 -19.81
N VAL A 15 17.82 -9.14 -20.00
CA VAL A 15 17.33 -10.40 -20.60
C VAL A 15 17.13 -10.29 -22.10
N ALA A 16 16.84 -9.11 -22.65
CA ALA A 16 16.54 -8.92 -24.06
C ALA A 16 17.63 -9.41 -25.04
N PRO A 17 18.94 -9.21 -24.79
CA PRO A 17 20.00 -9.77 -25.62
C PRO A 17 20.00 -11.29 -25.67
N LEU A 18 19.58 -11.98 -24.60
CA LEU A 18 19.48 -13.44 -24.57
C LEU A 18 18.38 -13.97 -25.50
N ALA A 19 17.37 -13.14 -25.80
CA ALA A 19 16.30 -13.43 -26.73
C ALA A 19 16.56 -12.87 -28.15
N GLY A 20 17.72 -12.23 -28.38
CA GLY A 20 18.02 -11.56 -29.65
C GLY A 20 17.14 -10.32 -29.91
N ILE A 21 16.59 -9.72 -28.86
CA ILE A 21 15.75 -8.51 -28.94
C ILE A 21 16.62 -7.31 -28.60
N ASP A 22 16.64 -6.32 -29.49
CA ASP A 22 17.28 -5.03 -29.25
C ASP A 22 16.31 -4.07 -28.56
N ILE A 23 16.78 -3.36 -27.53
CA ILE A 23 15.98 -2.43 -26.75
C ILE A 23 16.58 -1.03 -26.90
N ASP A 24 15.74 -0.10 -27.36
CA ASP A 24 16.11 1.30 -27.52
C ASP A 24 16.56 1.90 -26.18
N ASP A 25 17.73 2.55 -26.17
CA ASP A 25 18.38 3.16 -25.01
C ASP A 25 17.46 4.13 -24.24
N LYS A 26 16.45 4.70 -24.91
CA LYS A 26 15.45 5.56 -24.25
C LYS A 26 14.64 4.84 -23.17
N TYR A 27 14.55 3.50 -23.22
CA TYR A 27 13.88 2.68 -22.20
C TYR A 27 14.84 2.21 -21.10
N LEU A 28 16.16 2.39 -21.28
CA LEU A 28 17.19 2.02 -20.31
C LEU A 28 17.49 3.16 -19.34
N ASN A 29 17.31 4.39 -19.79
CA ASN A 29 17.46 5.58 -18.98
C ASN A 29 16.32 5.67 -17.97
N ASN A 30 16.64 5.41 -16.70
CA ASN A 30 15.80 5.64 -15.52
C ASN A 30 15.52 7.15 -15.27
N GLU A 31 15.59 8.01 -16.30
CA GLU A 31 15.33 9.46 -16.19
C GLU A 31 13.84 9.80 -16.06
N SER A 32 12.95 8.82 -16.19
CA SER A 32 11.51 9.03 -16.06
C SER A 32 10.98 8.92 -14.63
N ALA A 33 11.80 8.57 -13.64
CA ALA A 33 11.45 8.81 -12.25
C ALA A 33 11.68 10.30 -11.94
N GLN A 34 10.77 11.15 -12.42
CA GLN A 34 10.69 12.53 -11.94
C GLN A 34 10.76 12.48 -10.41
N PRO A 35 11.66 13.26 -9.78
CA PRO A 35 11.70 13.34 -8.33
C PRO A 35 10.29 13.63 -7.85
N VAL A 36 9.77 12.75 -6.99
CA VAL A 36 8.47 12.98 -6.37
C VAL A 36 8.62 14.27 -5.57
N ASP A 37 7.81 15.27 -5.89
CA ASP A 37 7.84 16.53 -5.16
C ASP A 37 7.63 16.27 -3.65
N GLU A 38 8.30 17.05 -2.81
CA GLU A 38 8.30 16.88 -1.35
C GLU A 38 6.88 16.85 -0.77
N ARG A 39 5.97 17.67 -1.32
CA ARG A 39 4.57 17.67 -0.89
C ARG A 39 3.89 16.35 -1.20
N THR A 40 4.11 15.79 -2.38
CA THR A 40 3.58 14.48 -2.77
C THR A 40 4.12 13.37 -1.88
N GLN A 41 5.41 13.44 -1.53
CA GLN A 41 6.03 12.49 -0.61
C GLN A 41 5.40 12.57 0.80
N ALA A 42 5.25 13.78 1.35
CA ALA A 42 4.61 13.99 2.64
C ALA A 42 3.15 13.49 2.67
N LEU A 43 2.39 13.68 1.58
CA LEU A 43 1.04 13.15 1.46
C LEU A 43 1.02 11.62 1.45
N ARG A 44 1.96 10.97 0.75
CA ARG A 44 2.07 9.50 0.74
C ARG A 44 2.33 8.95 2.14
N GLU A 45 3.22 9.57 2.90
CA GLU A 45 3.51 9.20 4.29
C GLU A 45 2.27 9.36 5.18
N LEU A 46 1.56 10.48 5.05
CA LEU A 46 0.30 10.70 5.77
C LEU A 46 -0.75 9.63 5.44
N TYR A 47 -0.92 9.28 4.16
CA TYR A 47 -1.86 8.24 3.75
C TYR A 47 -1.45 6.84 4.23
N GLN A 48 -0.14 6.54 4.28
CA GLN A 48 0.36 5.31 4.88
C GLN A 48 -0.02 5.21 6.36
N ASP A 49 0.14 6.30 7.11
CA ASP A 49 -0.22 6.32 8.53
C ASP A 49 -1.74 6.26 8.75
N ALA A 50 -2.53 6.95 7.91
CA ALA A 50 -3.98 6.84 7.93
C ALA A 50 -4.44 5.40 7.63
N THR A 51 -3.80 4.72 6.68
CA THR A 51 -4.10 3.31 6.35
C THR A 51 -3.87 2.39 7.54
N LYS A 52 -2.70 2.50 8.19
CA LYS A 52 -2.39 1.73 9.41
C LYS A 52 -3.42 1.99 10.51
N LEU A 53 -3.81 3.25 10.69
CA LEU A 53 -4.79 3.64 11.69
C LEU A 53 -6.15 3.02 11.41
N TYR A 54 -6.70 3.19 10.21
CA TYR A 54 -8.02 2.66 9.88
C TYR A 54 -8.06 1.13 9.89
N HIS A 55 -6.98 0.47 9.47
CA HIS A 55 -6.85 -0.97 9.60
C HIS A 55 -6.87 -1.40 11.06
N HIS A 56 -6.10 -0.72 11.94
CA HIS A 56 -6.13 -0.99 13.38
C HIS A 56 -7.54 -0.77 13.97
N LEU A 57 -8.24 0.29 13.56
CA LEU A 57 -9.62 0.54 13.99
C LEU A 57 -10.57 -0.59 13.58
N LEU A 58 -10.43 -1.10 12.36
CA LEU A 58 -11.27 -2.20 11.86
C LEU A 58 -11.06 -3.48 12.68
N VAL A 59 -9.81 -3.88 12.89
CA VAL A 59 -9.49 -5.23 13.42
C VAL A 59 -9.29 -5.29 14.94
N ASN A 60 -9.01 -4.16 15.60
CA ASN A 60 -8.65 -4.16 17.04
C ASN A 60 -9.59 -3.35 17.94
N THR A 61 -10.68 -2.77 17.41
CA THR A 61 -11.58 -1.94 18.23
C THR A 61 -13.03 -2.39 18.14
N GLN A 62 -13.78 -2.18 19.22
CA GLN A 62 -15.22 -2.45 19.24
C GLN A 62 -15.97 -1.67 18.15
N ALA A 63 -15.51 -0.45 17.83
CA ALA A 63 -16.13 0.36 16.81
C ALA A 63 -16.01 -0.26 15.41
N GLY A 64 -14.97 -1.07 15.16
CA GLY A 64 -14.74 -1.77 13.91
C GLY A 64 -15.53 -3.07 13.75
N GLU A 65 -16.07 -3.64 14.83
CA GLU A 65 -16.70 -4.97 14.84
C GLU A 65 -17.84 -5.08 13.80
N THR A 66 -18.74 -4.10 13.75
CA THR A 66 -19.83 -4.08 12.77
C THR A 66 -19.31 -4.06 11.33
N ALA A 67 -18.23 -3.31 11.07
CA ALA A 67 -17.64 -3.23 9.74
C ALA A 67 -16.87 -4.52 9.38
N LEU A 68 -16.17 -5.11 10.34
CA LEU A 68 -15.44 -6.36 10.16
C LEU A 68 -16.40 -7.51 9.86
N ASN A 69 -17.47 -7.64 10.63
CA ASN A 69 -18.53 -8.62 10.39
C ASN A 69 -19.14 -8.48 9.00
N TYR A 70 -19.39 -7.25 8.54
CA TYR A 70 -19.88 -6.99 7.19
C TYR A 70 -18.90 -7.48 6.09
N LEU A 71 -17.58 -7.34 6.30
CA LEU A 71 -16.59 -7.85 5.34
C LEU A 71 -16.57 -9.38 5.32
N HIS A 72 -16.64 -10.01 6.50
CA HIS A 72 -16.73 -11.47 6.61
C HIS A 72 -18.02 -12.03 5.99
N GLU A 73 -19.17 -11.37 6.19
CA GLU A 73 -20.44 -11.73 5.54
C GLU A 73 -20.38 -11.63 4.00
N ARG A 74 -19.50 -10.76 3.48
CA ARG A 74 -19.21 -10.66 2.04
C ARG A 74 -18.19 -11.69 1.55
N GLY A 75 -17.69 -12.55 2.41
CA GLY A 75 -16.75 -13.62 2.08
C GLY A 75 -15.29 -13.18 2.01
N LEU A 76 -14.92 -12.04 2.59
CA LEU A 76 -13.50 -11.69 2.77
C LEU A 76 -12.99 -12.38 4.02
N ASP A 77 -11.86 -13.08 3.93
CA ASP A 77 -11.17 -13.64 5.08
C ASP A 77 -10.17 -12.64 5.68
N ASP A 78 -9.70 -12.92 6.90
CA ASP A 78 -8.74 -12.08 7.61
C ASP A 78 -7.44 -11.90 6.81
N ALA A 79 -6.99 -12.94 6.11
CA ALA A 79 -5.81 -12.88 5.25
C ALA A 79 -5.97 -11.85 4.11
N THR A 80 -7.16 -11.77 3.50
CA THR A 80 -7.48 -10.77 2.48
C THR A 80 -7.59 -9.38 3.10
N ILE A 81 -8.23 -9.25 4.26
CA ILE A 81 -8.37 -7.98 4.98
C ILE A 81 -6.98 -7.40 5.31
N ASP A 82 -6.06 -8.23 5.79
CA ASP A 82 -4.69 -7.86 6.13
C ASP A 82 -3.84 -7.58 4.89
N ALA A 83 -3.91 -8.44 3.87
CA ALA A 83 -3.12 -8.29 2.64
C ALA A 83 -3.43 -6.98 1.90
N PHE A 84 -4.69 -6.54 1.93
CA PHE A 84 -5.14 -5.30 1.30
C PHE A 84 -5.23 -4.11 2.28
N MET A 85 -4.87 -4.30 3.55
CA MET A 85 -4.92 -3.27 4.60
C MET A 85 -6.29 -2.57 4.65
N LEU A 86 -7.37 -3.35 4.56
CA LEU A 86 -8.72 -2.79 4.64
C LEU A 86 -8.93 -2.14 6.01
N GLY A 87 -9.63 -1.01 6.03
CA GLY A 87 -9.79 -0.21 7.24
C GLY A 87 -11.19 0.34 7.43
N TYR A 88 -11.45 0.82 8.64
CA TYR A 88 -12.72 1.41 9.02
C TYR A 88 -12.53 2.84 9.52
N ALA A 89 -13.27 3.77 8.92
CA ALA A 89 -13.37 5.15 9.36
C ALA A 89 -14.68 5.34 10.14
N PRO A 90 -14.65 5.35 11.49
CA PRO A 90 -15.84 5.67 12.26
C PRO A 90 -16.19 7.14 12.00
N GLY A 91 -17.47 7.40 11.73
CA GLY A 91 -17.99 8.73 11.37
C GLY A 91 -17.84 9.76 12.51
N ASN A 92 -18.95 10.30 13.00
CA ASN A 92 -18.92 11.42 13.96
C ASN A 92 -18.22 11.11 15.30
N ASP A 93 -17.99 9.84 15.63
CA ASP A 93 -17.33 9.41 16.88
C ASP A 93 -15.81 9.21 16.77
N PHE A 94 -15.17 9.65 15.68
CA PHE A 94 -13.75 9.42 15.44
C PHE A 94 -12.84 9.83 16.62
N TYR A 95 -13.04 11.02 17.18
CA TYR A 95 -12.20 11.54 18.27
C TYR A 95 -12.33 10.75 19.58
N SER A 96 -13.53 10.27 19.91
CA SER A 96 -13.78 9.52 21.15
C SER A 96 -13.12 8.14 21.11
N ILE A 97 -13.09 7.52 19.92
CA ILE A 97 -12.48 6.22 19.67
C ILE A 97 -10.95 6.32 19.76
N ILE A 98 -10.34 7.32 19.09
CA ILE A 98 -8.88 7.50 19.14
C ILE A 98 -8.38 7.77 20.56
N PHE A 99 -9.12 8.53 21.37
CA PHE A 99 -8.73 8.81 22.75
C PHE A 99 -8.72 7.54 23.63
N LYS A 100 -9.61 6.57 23.37
CA LYS A 100 -9.63 5.28 24.08
C LYS A 100 -8.42 4.39 23.75
N ILE A 101 -7.84 4.52 22.56
CA ILE A 101 -6.69 3.70 22.11
C ILE A 101 -5.38 4.16 22.75
N ARG A 102 -5.28 5.43 23.13
CA ARG A 102 -4.06 6.02 23.72
C ARG A 102 -3.91 5.82 25.23
N LYS A 103 -4.88 5.18 25.89
CA LYS A 103 -4.86 4.91 27.33
C LYS A 103 -4.53 3.45 27.60
#